data_AF-A0A2E7PWV0-F1
#
_entry.id   AF-A0A2E7PWV0-F1
#
_cell.length_a   1.000
_cell.length_b   1.000
_cell.length_c   1.000
_cell.angle_alpha   90.00
_cell.angle_beta   90.00
_cell.angle_gamma   90.00
#
_symmetry.space_group_name_H-M   'P 1'
#
loop_
_entity.id
_entity.type
_entity.pdbx_description
1 polymer ?
#
loop_
_entity_poly.entity_id
_entity_poly.type
_entity_poly.pdbx_seq_one_letter_code
_entity_poly.pdbx_strand_id
1 'polypeptide(L)' 'IASSLMSMGMMMMPPVVISMPFKLLLFVLVDGWYLVVQSLVNSFNVA' A
#
# COMPACT_ATOMS: atom_id res chain seq x y z
N ILE A 1 -4.56 10.73 4.68
CA ILE A 1 -3.12 10.87 4.38
C ILE A 1 -2.91 11.81 3.19
N ALA A 2 -3.60 11.62 2.06
CA ALA A 2 -3.59 12.60 0.96
C ALA A 2 -4.10 14.00 1.40
N SER A 3 -5.15 14.05 2.23
CA SER A 3 -5.74 15.29 2.74
C SER A 3 -4.88 16.07 3.76
N SER A 4 -4.02 15.40 4.54
CA SER A 4 -3.14 16.05 5.52
C SER A 4 -1.89 16.66 4.88
N LEU A 5 -1.50 16.19 3.70
CA LEU A 5 -0.37 16.72 2.94
C LEU A 5 -0.78 17.88 2.03
N MET A 6 -2.02 17.82 1.52
CA MET A 6 -2.65 18.92 0.78
C MET A 6 -2.90 20.17 1.65
N SER A 7 -2.98 20.01 2.99
CA SER A 7 -3.09 21.15 3.93
C SER A 7 -1.76 21.81 4.31
N MET A 8 -0.61 21.26 3.91
CA MET A 8 0.74 21.74 4.29
C MET A 8 1.47 22.53 3.18
N GLY A 9 0.81 22.82 2.06
CA GLY A 9 1.30 23.80 1.07
C GLY A 9 2.59 23.42 0.31
N MET A 10 3.01 22.15 0.33
CA MET A 10 4.22 21.70 -0.37
C MET A 10 3.87 20.74 -1.51
N MET A 11 3.65 21.29 -2.70
CA MET A 11 3.37 20.53 -3.93
C MET A 11 4.63 19.99 -4.64
N MET A 12 5.84 20.19 -4.10
CA MET A 12 7.10 19.89 -4.80
C MET A 12 8.13 19.05 -4.04
N MET A 13 7.85 18.59 -2.82
CA MET A 13 8.60 17.44 -2.29
C MET A 13 7.76 16.21 -2.58
N PRO A 14 8.18 15.28 -3.47
CA PRO A 14 7.33 14.19 -3.90
C PRO A 14 6.94 13.36 -2.66
N PRO A 15 5.68 13.44 -2.20
CA PRO A 15 5.22 12.77 -0.99
C PRO A 15 5.27 11.24 -1.12
N VAL A 16 5.46 10.79 -2.37
CA VAL A 16 5.68 9.40 -2.76
C VAL A 16 6.84 8.79 -1.99
N VAL A 17 7.97 9.50 -1.82
CA VAL A 17 9.19 8.93 -1.21
C VAL A 17 8.99 8.56 0.26
N ILE A 18 8.13 9.29 0.99
CA ILE A 18 7.80 8.97 2.39
C ILE A 18 6.71 7.89 2.46
N SER A 19 5.75 7.89 1.53
CA SER A 19 4.67 6.89 1.52
C SER A 19 5.08 5.49 1.05
N MET A 20 6.11 5.37 0.20
CA MET A 20 6.57 4.11 -0.37
C MET A 20 7.14 3.14 0.68
N PRO A 21 8.08 3.52 1.58
CA PRO A 21 8.57 2.63 2.62
C PRO A 21 7.50 2.30 3.66
N PHE A 22 6.63 3.25 4.01
CA PHE A 22 5.55 3.02 4.97
C PHE A 22 4.51 2.01 4.45
N LYS A 23 4.16 2.09 3.17
CA LYS A 23 3.22 1.15 2.55
C LYS A 23 3.79 -0.27 2.48
N LEU A 24 5.10 -0.42 2.25
CA LEU A 24 5.78 -1.72 2.28
C LEU A 24 5.83 -2.31 3.70
N LEU A 25 6.12 -1.50 4.72
CA LEU A 25 6.09 -1.94 6.11
C LEU A 25 4.69 -2.42 6.52
N LEU A 26 3.64 -1.66 6.19
CA LEU A 26 2.26 -2.09 6.44
C LEU A 26 1.89 -3.36 5.67
N PHE A 27 2.36 -3.51 4.43
CA PHE A 27 2.11 -4.70 3.62
C PHE A 27 2.73 -5.97 4.23
N VAL A 28 3.93 -5.85 4.80
CA VAL A 28 4.60 -6.95 5.51
C VAL A 28 3.93 -7.21 6.87
N LEU A 29 3.54 -6.17 7.62
CA LEU A 29 2.89 -6.31 8.93
C LEU A 29 1.52 -7.01 8.89
N VAL A 30 0.79 -6.90 7.77
CA VAL A 30 -0.53 -7.53 7.57
C VAL A 30 -0.40 -8.89 6.87
N ASP A 31 0.82 -9.43 6.71
CA ASP A 31 1.07 -10.65 5.92
C ASP A 31 0.45 -10.57 4.51
N GLY A 32 0.55 -9.41 3.87
CA GLY A 32 -0.14 -9.13 2.60
C GLY A 32 0.19 -10.11 1.48
N TRP A 33 1.38 -10.71 1.48
CA TRP A 33 1.76 -11.78 0.54
C TRP A 33 0.87 -13.03 0.69
N TYR A 34 0.52 -13.42 1.91
CA TYR A 34 -0.34 -14.57 2.16
C TYR A 34 -1.75 -14.31 1.62
N LEU A 35 -2.31 -13.13 1.88
CA LEU A 35 -3.64 -12.73 1.39
C LEU A 35 -3.70 -12.66 -0.14
N VAL A 36 -2.65 -12.15 -0.79
CA VAL A 36 -2.58 -12.08 -2.26
C VAL A 36 -2.50 -13.48 -2.87
N VAL A 37 -1.64 -14.36 -2.34
CA VAL A 37 -1.52 -15.73 -2.84
C VAL A 37 -2.79 -16.53 -2.59
N GLN A 38 -3.42 -16.39 -1.42
CA GLN A 38 -4.69 -17.04 -1.10
C GLN A 38 -5.81 -16.57 -2.03
N SER A 39 -5.91 -15.26 -2.28
CA SER A 39 -6.88 -14.70 -3.22
C SER A 39 -6.66 -15.21 -4.65
N LEU A 40 -5.41 -15.32 -5.09
CA LEU A 40 -5.06 -15.90 -6.39
C LEU A 40 -5.44 -17.38 -6.48
N VAL A 41 -5.03 -18.20 -5.51
CA VAL A 41 -5.35 -19.64 -5.49
C VAL A 41 -6.86 -19.88 -5.46
N ASN A 42 -7.60 -19.13 -4.65
CA ASN A 42 -9.07 -19.20 -4.63
C ASN A 42 -9.68 -18.74 -5.96
N SER A 43 -9.14 -17.71 -6.60
CA SER A 43 -9.62 -17.27 -7.91
C SER A 43 -9.39 -18.30 -9.01
N PHE A 44 -8.32 -19.09 -8.94
CA PHE A 44 -8.04 -20.16 -9.91
C PHE A 44 -8.80 -21.46 -9.60
N ASN A 45 -9.23 -21.68 -8.36
CA ASN A 45 -10.00 -22.86 -7.95
C ASN A 45 -11.51 -22.73 -8.25
N VAL A 46 -12.00 -21.53 -8.56
CA VAL A 46 -13.41 -21.27 -8.94
C VAL A 46 -13.66 -21.47 -10.46
N ALA A 47 -12.89 -22.36 -11.10
CA ALA A 47 -13.11 -22.81 -12.47
C ALA A 47 -13.20 -24.34 -12.53
#